data_AF-A0A7Y8IIC1-F1
#
_entry.id   AF-A0A7Y8IIC1-F1
#
_cell.length_a   1.000
_cell.length_b   1.000
_cell.length_c   1.000
_cell.angle_alpha   90.00
_cell.angle_beta   90.00
_cell.angle_gamma   90.00
#
_symmetry.space_group_name_H-M   'P 1'
#
loop_
_entity.id
_entity.type
_entity.pdbx_description
1 polymer ?
#
loop_
_entity_poly.entity_id
_entity_poly.type
_entity_poly.pdbx_seq_one_letter_code
_entity_poly.pdbx_strand_id
1 'polypeptide(L)'
;MERREFTSAVNLFKRVLETDPRHVQSWGNLGLAYASMGERGKALECLDRALELDPEYEVAAGNRVAIERLREGERLGGEIDSVNYYRDYKAKGKKSYIAETIRNIFGKRGLEE
;
A
#
# COMPACT_ATOMS: atom_id res chain seq x y z
N MET A 1 -3.42 13.91 11.80
CA MET A 1 -2.11 13.22 11.65
C MET A 1 -2.13 12.13 10.58
N GLU A 2 -3.31 11.66 10.15
CA GLU A 2 -3.46 10.49 9.25
C GLU A 2 -2.87 10.66 7.83
N ARG A 3 -2.95 11.84 7.20
CA ARG A 3 -2.41 12.05 5.84
C ARG A 3 -0.90 11.74 5.71
N ARG A 4 -0.13 11.98 6.77
CA ARG A 4 1.33 11.78 6.78
C ARG A 4 1.69 10.29 6.75
N GLU A 5 0.91 9.48 7.44
CA GLU A 5 1.06 8.02 7.48
C GLU A 5 0.68 7.38 6.14
N PHE A 6 -0.41 7.83 5.52
CA PHE A 6 -0.80 7.33 4.19
C PHE A 6 0.22 7.68 3.10
N THR A 7 0.80 8.89 3.15
CA THR A 7 1.85 9.27 2.19
C THR A 7 3.08 8.38 2.34
N SER A 8 3.43 8.02 3.57
CA SER A 8 4.54 7.12 3.86
C SER A 8 4.23 5.71 3.37
N ALA A 9 3.02 5.20 3.63
CA ALA A 9 2.54 3.90 3.15
C ALA A 9 2.60 3.80 1.62
N VAL A 10 2.11 4.82 0.91
CA VAL A 10 2.16 4.89 -0.56
C VAL A 10 3.58 4.75 -1.08
N ASN A 11 4.53 5.50 -0.49
CA ASN A 11 5.93 5.42 -0.92
C ASN A 11 6.55 4.04 -0.64
N LEU A 12 6.17 3.39 0.47
CA LEU A 12 6.62 2.04 0.78
C LEU A 12 6.09 1.02 -0.22
N PHE A 13 4.79 1.03 -0.50
CA PHE A 13 4.19 0.11 -1.47
C PHE A 13 4.72 0.34 -2.88
N LYS A 14 4.89 1.60 -3.30
CA LYS A 14 5.54 1.92 -4.58
C LYS A 14 6.93 1.32 -4.69
N ARG A 15 7.76 1.42 -3.65
CA ARG A 15 9.09 0.79 -3.63
C ARG A 15 9.04 -0.73 -3.71
N VAL A 16 8.04 -1.36 -3.08
CA VAL A 16 7.82 -2.80 -3.26
C VAL A 16 7.48 -3.09 -4.71
N LEU A 17 6.61 -2.31 -5.33
CA LEU A 17 6.22 -2.46 -6.73
C LEU A 17 7.35 -2.15 -7.73
N GLU A 18 8.30 -1.29 -7.37
CA GLU A 18 9.53 -1.09 -8.15
C GLU A 18 10.42 -2.35 -8.16
N THR A 19 10.38 -3.15 -7.10
CA THR A 19 11.16 -4.40 -7.01
C THR A 19 10.38 -5.60 -7.53
N ASP A 20 9.10 -5.68 -7.21
CA ASP A 20 8.17 -6.72 -7.62
C ASP A 20 6.87 -6.07 -8.14
N PRO A 21 6.81 -5.72 -9.44
CA PRO A 21 5.64 -5.07 -10.02
C PRO A 21 4.42 -5.98 -10.09
N ARG A 22 4.59 -7.29 -9.84
CA ARG A 22 3.52 -8.30 -9.84
C ARG A 22 3.01 -8.57 -8.43
N HIS A 23 3.42 -7.79 -7.44
CA HIS A 23 3.00 -7.96 -6.06
C HIS A 23 1.56 -7.45 -5.81
N VAL A 24 0.59 -8.32 -6.09
CA VAL A 24 -0.87 -8.07 -5.98
C VAL A 24 -1.26 -7.36 -4.67
N GLN A 25 -0.78 -7.85 -3.53
CA GLN A 25 -1.14 -7.28 -2.23
C GLN A 25 -0.64 -5.83 -2.06
N SER A 26 0.50 -5.48 -2.66
CA SER A 26 1.04 -4.11 -2.62
C SER A 26 0.19 -3.17 -3.47
N TRP A 27 -0.29 -3.62 -4.64
CA TRP A 27 -1.24 -2.86 -5.45
C TRP A 27 -2.54 -2.61 -4.71
N GLY A 28 -3.09 -3.63 -4.03
CA GLY A 28 -4.30 -3.49 -3.22
C GLY A 28 -4.15 -2.50 -2.06
N ASN A 29 -3.05 -2.61 -1.30
CA ASN A 29 -2.78 -1.73 -0.17
C ASN A 29 -2.43 -0.30 -0.61
N LEU A 30 -1.77 -0.14 -1.76
CA LEU A 30 -1.52 1.15 -2.39
C LEU A 30 -2.84 1.84 -2.77
N GLY A 31 -3.78 1.08 -3.33
CA GLY A 31 -5.11 1.58 -3.66
C GLY A 31 -5.86 2.06 -2.42
N LEU A 32 -5.85 1.27 -1.35
CA LEU A 32 -6.45 1.66 -0.08
C LEU A 32 -5.83 2.96 0.48
N ALA A 33 -4.50 3.11 0.40
CA ALA A 33 -3.81 4.31 0.87
C ALA A 33 -4.21 5.55 0.09
N TYR A 34 -4.38 5.43 -1.23
CA TYR A 34 -4.92 6.50 -2.06
C TYR A 34 -6.37 6.84 -1.67
N ALA A 35 -7.22 5.84 -1.43
CA ALA A 35 -8.61 6.09 -1.02
C ALA A 35 -8.71 6.81 0.32
N SER A 36 -7.85 6.48 1.28
CA SER A 36 -7.80 7.16 2.58
C SER A 36 -7.24 8.59 2.50
N MET A 37 -6.44 8.90 1.47
CA MET A 37 -6.03 10.26 1.15
C MET A 37 -7.10 11.08 0.41
N GLY A 38 -8.20 10.44 -0.03
CA GLY A 38 -9.23 11.04 -0.88
C GLY A 38 -8.93 10.98 -2.38
N GLU A 39 -7.83 10.32 -2.77
CA GLU A 39 -7.40 10.17 -4.16
C GLU A 39 -8.12 8.97 -4.82
N ARG A 40 -9.45 9.07 -4.93
CA ARG A 40 -10.31 7.98 -5.40
C ARG A 40 -9.90 7.41 -6.77
N GLY A 41 -9.54 8.27 -7.71
CA GLY A 41 -9.11 7.85 -9.06
C GLY A 41 -7.88 6.92 -9.02
N LYS A 42 -6.82 7.37 -8.34
CA LYS A 42 -5.58 6.59 -8.17
C LYS A 42 -5.81 5.29 -7.39
N ALA A 43 -6.74 5.33 -6.43
CA ALA A 43 -7.10 4.15 -5.66
C ALA A 43 -7.68 3.06 -6.55
N LEU A 44 -8.64 3.42 -7.40
CA LEU A 44 -9.27 2.50 -8.35
C LEU A 44 -8.25 1.96 -9.36
N GLU A 45 -7.37 2.80 -9.92
CA GLU A 45 -6.31 2.33 -10.84
C GLU A 45 -5.39 1.29 -10.21
N CYS A 46 -5.00 1.48 -8.94
CA CYS A 46 -4.14 0.53 -8.24
C CYS A 46 -4.87 -0.81 -7.96
N LEU A 47 -6.17 -0.75 -7.65
CA LEU A 47 -6.98 -1.95 -7.41
C LEU A 47 -7.27 -2.70 -8.70
N ASP A 48 -7.49 -1.98 -9.79
CA ASP A 48 -7.65 -2.57 -11.13
C ASP A 48 -6.38 -3.33 -11.51
N ARG A 49 -5.20 -2.73 -11.31
CA ARG A 49 -3.91 -3.41 -11.48
C ARG A 49 -3.75 -4.65 -10.62
N ALA A 50 -4.22 -4.63 -9.38
CA ALA A 50 -4.21 -5.81 -8.52
C ALA A 50 -5.09 -6.93 -9.10
N LEU A 51 -6.28 -6.59 -9.58
CA LEU A 51 -7.24 -7.53 -10.17
C LEU A 51 -6.83 -8.03 -11.56
N GLU A 52 -6.10 -7.22 -12.34
CA GLU A 52 -5.49 -7.66 -13.60
C GLU A 52 -4.42 -8.73 -13.36
N LEU A 53 -3.68 -8.63 -12.25
CA LEU A 53 -2.65 -9.60 -11.87
C LEU A 53 -3.23 -10.85 -11.21
N ASP A 54 -4.25 -10.66 -10.37
CA ASP A 54 -4.97 -11.72 -9.67
C ASP A 54 -6.45 -11.33 -9.53
N PRO A 55 -7.31 -11.81 -10.44
CA PRO A 55 -8.74 -11.50 -10.41
C PRO A 55 -9.46 -12.13 -9.22
N GLU A 56 -8.86 -13.10 -8.54
CA GLU A 56 -9.40 -13.75 -7.34
C GLU A 56 -8.98 -13.02 -6.05
N TYR A 57 -8.27 -11.89 -6.16
CA TYR A 57 -7.86 -11.11 -5.00
C TYR A 57 -9.05 -10.34 -4.38
N GLU A 58 -9.77 -11.05 -3.52
CA GLU A 58 -11.01 -10.59 -2.85
C GLU A 58 -10.85 -9.22 -2.17
N VAL A 59 -9.67 -8.95 -1.58
CA VAL A 59 -9.37 -7.69 -0.92
C VAL A 59 -9.41 -6.52 -1.91
N ALA A 60 -8.84 -6.68 -3.11
CA ALA A 60 -8.90 -5.62 -4.11
C ALA A 60 -10.31 -5.43 -4.67
N ALA A 61 -11.03 -6.53 -4.93
CA ALA A 61 -12.41 -6.47 -5.41
C ALA A 61 -13.33 -5.77 -4.38
N GLY A 62 -13.26 -6.18 -3.11
CA GLY A 62 -14.03 -5.58 -2.02
C GLY A 62 -13.71 -4.10 -1.82
N ASN A 63 -12.42 -3.75 -1.81
CA ASN A 63 -11.99 -2.36 -1.69
C ASN A 63 -12.44 -1.51 -2.89
N ARG A 64 -12.36 -2.03 -4.12
CA ARG A 64 -12.80 -1.32 -5.33
C ARG A 64 -14.29 -0.97 -5.24
N VAL A 65 -15.12 -1.94 -4.89
CA VAL A 65 -16.57 -1.73 -4.71
C VAL A 65 -16.85 -0.72 -3.59
N ALA A 66 -16.12 -0.80 -2.46
CA ALA A 66 -16.28 0.15 -1.37
C ALA A 66 -15.92 1.58 -1.82
N ILE A 67 -14.83 1.75 -2.57
CA ILE A 67 -14.36 3.04 -3.07
C ILE A 67 -15.31 3.61 -4.13
N GLU A 68 -15.87 2.77 -5.01
CA GLU A 68 -16.86 3.18 -6.00
C GLU A 68 -18.15 3.71 -5.36
N ARG A 69 -18.49 3.21 -4.17
CA ARG A 69 -19.66 3.66 -3.39
C ARG A 69 -19.41 4.93 -2.56
N LEU A 70 -18.15 5.37 -2.40
CA LEU A 70 -17.86 6.64 -1.72
C LEU A 70 -18.41 7.81 -2.52
N ARG A 71 -19.09 8.75 -1.84
CA ARG A 71 -19.53 10.00 -2.46
C ARG A 71 -18.33 10.95 -2.62
N GLU A 72 -18.47 11.90 -3.54
CA GLU A 72 -17.42 12.89 -3.79
C GLU A 72 -17.11 13.68 -2.50
N GLY A 73 -15.87 13.62 -2.04
CA GLY A 73 -15.41 14.21 -0.78
C GLY A 73 -15.34 13.24 0.41
N GLU A 74 -15.82 12.00 0.27
CA GLU A 74 -15.66 10.96 1.30
C GLU A 74 -14.32 10.22 1.15
N ARG A 75 -13.69 9.94 2.29
CA ARG A 75 -12.43 9.19 2.39
C ARG A 75 -12.68 7.87 3.08
N LEU A 76 -11.98 6.83 2.63
CA LEU A 76 -12.07 5.52 3.26
C LEU A 76 -11.36 5.58 4.61
N GLY A 77 -12.12 5.50 5.70
CA GLY A 77 -11.64 5.61 7.09
C GLY A 77 -10.91 4.35 7.58
N GLY A 78 -9.98 3.83 6.77
CA GLY A 78 -9.17 2.66 7.11
C GLY A 78 -7.81 3.07 7.65
N GLU A 79 -7.41 2.51 8.79
CA GLU A 79 -6.02 2.50 9.22
C GLU A 79 -5.24 1.50 8.38
N ILE A 80 -4.20 1.97 7.70
CA ILE A 80 -3.27 1.11 6.98
C ILE A 80 -2.05 0.97 7.88
N ASP A 81 -1.94 -0.16 8.57
CA ASP A 81 -0.75 -0.50 9.33
C ASP A 81 0.37 -0.94 8.38
N SER A 82 0.90 0.04 7.65
CA SER A 82 1.97 -0.13 6.66
C SER A 82 3.29 -0.58 7.30
N VAL A 83 3.50 -0.23 8.58
CA VAL A 83 4.69 -0.59 9.35
C VAL A 83 4.67 -2.07 9.71
N ASN A 84 3.54 -2.61 10.18
CA ASN A 84 3.40 -4.03 10.49
C ASN A 84 3.31 -4.89 9.24
N TYR A 85 2.65 -4.42 8.16
CA TYR A 85 2.61 -5.15 6.89
C TYR A 85 4.02 -5.38 6.33
N TYR A 86 4.87 -4.34 6.33
CA TYR A 86 6.23 -4.48 5.82
C TYR A 86 7.11 -5.35 6.76
N ARG A 87 6.91 -5.24 8.07
CA ARG A 87 7.58 -6.09 9.07
C ARG A 87 7.20 -7.56 8.91
N ASP A 88 5.92 -7.87 8.68
CA ASP A 88 5.41 -9.22 8.44
C ASP A 88 5.90 -9.78 7.10
N TYR A 89 5.90 -8.95 6.04
CA TYR A 89 6.48 -9.30 4.74
C TYR A 89 7.97 -9.67 4.86
N LYS A 90 8.73 -8.90 5.63
CA LYS A 90 10.14 -9.18 5.94
C LYS A 90 10.31 -10.45 6.77
N ALA A 91 9.38 -10.75 7.69
CA ALA A 91 9.41 -11.94 8.54
C ALA A 91 9.08 -13.23 7.76
N LYS A 92 8.23 -13.16 6.72
CA LYS A 92 7.84 -14.30 5.88
C LYS A 92 8.88 -14.74 4.85
N GLY A 93 10.12 -14.27 4.94
CA GLY A 93 11.28 -15.04 4.48
C GLY A 93 11.50 -15.17 2.97
N LYS A 94 10.85 -14.38 2.12
CA LYS A 94 11.39 -14.14 0.77
C LYS A 94 12.61 -13.24 0.93
N LYS A 95 13.80 -13.85 1.09
CA LYS A 95 15.12 -13.20 1.08
C LYS A 95 15.29 -12.40 -0.22
N SER A 96 14.72 -11.21 -0.28
CA SER A 96 14.76 -10.36 -1.46
C SER A 96 15.11 -8.96 -1.00
N TYR A 97 16.19 -8.45 -1.59
CA TYR A 97 16.68 -7.06 -1.78
C TYR A 97 15.98 -5.91 -1.00
N ILE A 98 14.65 -5.96 -0.93
CA ILE A 98 13.75 -5.03 -0.29
C ILE A 98 14.04 -4.86 1.21
N ALA A 99 14.37 -5.92 1.96
CA ALA A 99 14.68 -5.79 3.41
C ALA A 99 15.91 -4.90 3.68
N GLU A 100 16.82 -4.82 2.71
CA GLU A 100 18.02 -4.00 2.74
C GLU A 100 17.72 -2.55 2.34
N THR A 101 16.95 -2.32 1.28
CA THR A 101 16.40 -1.00 0.91
C THR A 101 15.58 -0.42 2.07
N ILE A 102 14.73 -1.27 2.63
CA ILE A 102 14.18 -1.32 3.99
C ILE A 102 14.95 -0.55 5.06
N ARG A 103 15.98 -1.28 5.50
CA ARG A 103 16.99 -0.89 6.48
C ARG A 103 17.68 0.41 6.07
N ASN A 104 17.93 0.65 4.78
CA ASN A 104 18.56 1.89 4.32
C ASN A 104 17.64 3.12 4.43
N ILE A 105 16.32 2.94 4.31
CA ILE A 105 15.34 4.03 4.36
C ILE A 105 15.00 4.39 5.80
N PHE A 106 14.75 3.39 6.66
CA PHE A 106 14.44 3.64 8.07
C PHE A 106 15.68 3.72 8.97
N GLY A 107 16.77 3.04 8.61
CA GLY A 107 18.04 3.14 9.32
C GLY A 107 18.77 4.46 9.10
N LYS A 108 18.32 5.29 8.15
CA LYS A 108 18.76 6.69 8.01
C LYS A 108 17.83 7.70 8.68
N ARG A 109 16.74 7.28 9.32
CA ARG A 109 15.74 8.20 9.90
C ARG A 109 15.34 7.85 11.33
N GLY A 110 16.30 7.37 12.11
CA GLY A 110 16.12 7.11 13.52
C GLY A 110 17.38 6.55 14.19
N LEU A 111 18.48 7.32 14.19
CA LEU A 111 19.53 7.32 15.23
C LEU A 111 20.34 8.64 15.14
N GLU A 112 19.66 9.78 15.11
CA GLU A 112 20.32 11.06 15.42
C GLU A 112 19.42 11.79 16.42
N GLU A 113 19.82 11.62 17.69
CA GLU A 113 19.59 12.39 18.93
C GLU A 113 18.16 12.53 19.50
#